data_AF-A0A916ZHM9-F1
#
_entry.id   AF-A0A916ZHM9-F1
#
_cell.length_a   1.000
_cell.length_b   1.000
_cell.length_c   1.000
_cell.angle_alpha   90.00
_cell.angle_beta   90.00
_cell.angle_gamma   90.00
#
_symmetry.space_group_name_H-M   'P 1'
#
loop_
_entity.id
_entity.type
_entity.pdbx_description
1 polymer ?
#
loop_
_entity_poly.entity_id
_entity_poly.type
_entity_poly.pdbx_seq_one_letter_code
_entity_poly.pdbx_strand_id
1 'polypeptide(L)'
;MAEQEAALAGRWPLVVAAVRACVGTRFRPQGRTPRLALDCVGVVLVGAAAAGLKPDVPTYALGGDHEAEVEDVLAAAGCVRVVAPEAGDVLVLAPAPNRRHLAVVTPAGVVHAHAGIGRVVEGPLDPEWIIIGAWRLPGAY
;
A
#
# COMPACT_ATOMS: atom_id res chain seq x y z
N MET A 1 15.69 8.49 -22.26
CA MET A 1 15.27 7.23 -21.60
C MET A 1 16.01 7.02 -20.29
N ALA A 2 17.35 7.00 -20.26
CA ALA A 2 18.15 6.87 -19.03
C ALA A 2 17.90 7.94 -17.94
N GLU A 3 17.70 9.21 -18.30
CA GLU A 3 17.37 10.27 -17.31
C GLU A 3 15.97 10.11 -16.70
N GLN A 4 15.07 9.42 -17.39
CA GLN A 4 13.70 9.17 -16.94
C GLN A 4 13.66 7.98 -15.98
N GLU A 5 14.46 6.93 -16.23
CA GLU A 5 14.69 5.81 -15.30
C GLU A 5 15.42 6.25 -14.01
N ALA A 6 16.40 7.15 -14.10
CA ALA A 6 17.08 7.68 -12.91
C ALA A 6 16.17 8.58 -12.04
N ALA A 7 15.31 9.40 -12.66
CA ALA A 7 14.30 10.20 -11.96
C ALA A 7 13.16 9.34 -11.37
N LEU A 8 13.01 8.12 -11.86
CA LEU A 8 12.13 7.11 -11.31
C LEU A 8 12.79 6.52 -10.06
N ALA A 9 13.99 5.93 -10.12
CA ALA A 9 14.69 5.29 -8.98
C ALA A 9 14.73 6.10 -7.66
N GLY A 10 14.71 7.44 -7.73
CA GLY A 10 14.66 8.32 -6.56
C GLY A 10 13.32 8.38 -5.80
N ARG A 11 12.24 7.75 -6.28
CA ARG A 11 10.89 7.93 -5.71
C ARG A 11 10.56 6.98 -4.55
N TRP A 12 11.22 5.84 -4.37
CA TRP A 12 10.80 4.86 -3.33
C TRP A 12 11.14 5.35 -1.93
N PRO A 13 12.28 6.02 -1.69
CA PRO A 13 12.49 6.73 -0.43
C PRO A 13 11.37 7.73 -0.13
N LEU A 14 10.78 8.37 -1.16
CA LEU A 14 9.63 9.26 -1.00
C LEU A 14 8.34 8.50 -0.63
N VAL A 15 8.09 7.35 -1.25
CA VAL A 15 6.96 6.46 -0.89
C VAL A 15 7.06 6.08 0.58
N VAL A 16 8.22 5.54 1.01
CA VAL A 16 8.47 5.11 2.38
C VAL A 16 8.34 6.28 3.35
N ALA A 17 8.94 7.44 3.04
CA ALA A 17 8.84 8.62 3.88
C ALA A 17 7.39 9.11 4.02
N ALA A 18 6.61 9.10 2.93
CA ALA A 18 5.23 9.57 2.93
C ALA A 18 4.32 8.65 3.76
N VAL A 19 4.44 7.33 3.62
CA VAL A 19 3.63 6.41 4.43
C VAL A 19 4.05 6.42 5.90
N ARG A 20 5.35 6.57 6.19
CA ARG A 20 5.85 6.75 7.58
C ARG A 20 5.30 8.01 8.23
N ALA A 21 5.20 9.11 7.49
CA ALA A 21 4.59 10.35 7.98
C ALA A 21 3.10 10.18 8.34
N CYS A 22 2.45 9.10 7.90
CA CYS A 22 1.07 8.78 8.26
C CYS A 22 0.96 7.96 9.55
N VAL A 23 2.04 7.39 10.09
CA VAL A 23 2.01 6.60 11.33
C VAL A 23 1.37 7.42 12.45
N GLY A 24 0.43 6.82 13.17
CA GLY A 24 -0.39 7.51 14.18
C GLY A 24 -1.70 8.10 13.65
N THR A 25 -1.89 8.25 12.33
CA THR A 25 -3.17 8.70 11.75
C THR A 25 -4.27 7.70 12.09
N ARG A 26 -5.45 8.19 12.52
CA ARG A 26 -6.56 7.32 12.92
C ARG A 26 -7.03 6.41 11.79
N PHE A 27 -7.47 5.21 12.15
CA PHE A 27 -8.13 4.32 11.21
C PHE A 27 -9.58 4.75 11.00
N ARG A 28 -10.02 4.80 9.74
CA ARG A 28 -11.43 4.86 9.36
C ARG A 28 -11.61 4.11 8.05
N PRO A 29 -12.59 3.19 7.94
CA PRO A 29 -12.89 2.55 6.66
C PRO A 29 -13.12 3.60 5.57
N GLN A 30 -12.51 3.41 4.42
CA GLN A 30 -12.52 4.33 3.27
C GLN A 30 -11.93 5.72 3.59
N GLY A 31 -11.13 5.86 4.65
CA GLY A 31 -10.42 7.09 4.97
C GLY A 31 -9.33 7.41 3.95
N ARG A 32 -9.19 8.68 3.57
CA ARG A 32 -8.27 9.16 2.52
C ARG A 32 -7.41 10.35 2.93
N THR A 33 -7.50 10.81 4.16
CA THR A 33 -6.91 12.08 4.59
C THR A 33 -5.85 11.85 5.67
N PRO A 34 -4.55 11.97 5.34
CA PRO A 34 -3.47 11.90 6.33
C PRO A 34 -3.69 12.85 7.51
N ARG A 35 -3.28 12.44 8.71
CA ARG A 35 -3.51 13.14 9.99
C ARG A 35 -4.97 13.26 10.45
N LEU A 36 -5.96 13.00 9.58
CA LEU A 36 -7.37 12.94 9.95
C LEU A 36 -7.83 11.48 10.10
N ALA A 37 -7.89 10.74 8.99
CA ALA A 37 -8.21 9.32 9.00
C ALA A 37 -7.83 8.62 7.68
N LEU A 38 -7.30 7.40 7.79
CA LEU A 38 -6.91 6.54 6.68
C LEU A 38 -7.41 5.10 6.89
N ASP A 39 -7.60 4.36 5.81
CA ASP A 39 -7.56 2.90 5.83
C ASP A 39 -6.35 2.37 5.06
N CYS A 40 -6.28 1.05 4.84
CA CYS A 40 -5.15 0.40 4.18
C CYS A 40 -4.95 0.89 2.74
N VAL A 41 -6.04 1.09 1.99
CA VAL A 41 -5.98 1.65 0.64
C VAL A 41 -5.55 3.11 0.68
N GLY A 42 -6.04 3.89 1.65
CA GLY A 42 -5.61 5.27 1.89
C GLY A 42 -4.10 5.39 2.11
N VAL A 43 -3.48 4.47 2.86
CA VAL A 43 -2.01 4.43 3.04
C VAL A 43 -1.30 4.19 1.71
N VAL A 44 -1.76 3.23 0.90
CA VAL A 44 -1.18 2.98 -0.43
C VAL A 44 -1.31 4.21 -1.34
N LEU A 45 -2.46 4.91 -1.31
CA LEU A 45 -2.68 6.12 -2.09
C LEU A 45 -1.76 7.28 -1.70
N VAL A 46 -1.42 7.41 -0.41
CA VAL A 46 -0.41 8.38 0.03
C VAL A 46 0.96 8.05 -0.57
N GLY A 47 1.35 6.78 -0.54
CA GLY A 47 2.59 6.31 -1.17
C GLY A 47 2.60 6.58 -2.68
N ALA A 48 1.53 6.20 -3.37
CA ALA A 48 1.36 6.44 -4.80
C ALA A 48 1.44 7.94 -5.15
N ALA A 49 0.78 8.80 -4.38
CA ALA A 49 0.85 10.25 -4.57
C ALA A 49 2.28 10.80 -4.40
N ALA A 50 3.06 10.29 -3.45
CA ALA A 50 4.47 10.65 -3.29
C ALA A 50 5.35 10.19 -4.45
N ALA A 51 4.98 9.10 -5.12
CA ALA A 51 5.58 8.66 -6.38
C ALA A 51 5.06 9.43 -7.61
N GLY A 52 4.19 10.44 -7.44
CA GLY A 52 3.61 11.23 -8.52
C GLY A 52 2.45 10.54 -9.25
N LEU A 53 1.89 9.48 -8.65
CA LEU A 53 0.79 8.71 -9.20
C LEU A 53 -0.55 9.15 -8.59
N LYS A 54 -1.62 9.02 -9.35
CA LYS A 54 -2.99 9.29 -8.90
C LYS A 54 -3.93 8.21 -9.45
N PRO A 55 -3.79 6.95 -8.97
CA PRO A 55 -4.64 5.87 -9.45
C PRO A 55 -6.09 6.14 -9.04
N ASP A 56 -7.01 5.82 -9.93
CA ASP A 56 -8.44 5.81 -9.60
C ASP A 56 -8.74 4.57 -8.75
N VAL A 57 -9.50 4.75 -7.68
CA VAL A 57 -9.88 3.67 -6.77
C VAL A 57 -11.39 3.61 -6.73
N PRO A 58 -12.00 2.50 -7.22
CA PRO A 58 -13.43 2.37 -7.19
C PRO A 58 -13.96 2.35 -5.76
N THR A 59 -15.26 2.63 -5.60
CA THR A 59 -15.91 2.39 -4.30
C THR A 59 -15.97 0.89 -4.06
N TYR A 60 -15.39 0.40 -2.96
CA TYR A 60 -15.36 -1.02 -2.62
C TYR A 60 -16.14 -1.32 -1.33
N ALA A 61 -16.65 -2.55 -1.26
CA ALA A 61 -17.28 -3.08 -0.07
C ALA A 61 -16.25 -3.43 1.01
N LEU A 62 -16.65 -3.30 2.29
CA LEU A 62 -15.77 -3.58 3.43
C LEU A 62 -15.67 -5.08 3.77
N GLY A 63 -16.29 -5.95 2.98
CA GLY A 63 -16.24 -7.39 3.21
C GLY A 63 -16.63 -8.21 2.00
N GLY A 64 -16.14 -9.44 1.98
CA GLY A 64 -15.98 -10.22 0.76
C GLY A 64 -14.50 -10.41 0.48
N ASP A 65 -14.18 -11.41 -0.34
CA ASP A 65 -12.80 -11.74 -0.66
C ASP A 65 -12.14 -10.60 -1.47
N HIS A 66 -12.76 -10.14 -2.56
CA HIS A 66 -12.28 -9.03 -3.40
C HIS A 66 -10.82 -9.15 -3.88
N GLU A 67 -10.18 -10.31 -3.81
CA GLU A 67 -8.79 -10.48 -4.27
C GLU A 67 -8.59 -10.07 -5.72
N ALA A 68 -9.40 -10.64 -6.63
CA ALA A 68 -9.31 -10.34 -8.05
C ALA A 68 -9.52 -8.84 -8.33
N GLU A 69 -10.47 -8.20 -7.64
CA GLU A 69 -10.75 -6.77 -7.79
C GLU A 69 -9.55 -5.92 -7.32
N VAL A 70 -8.90 -6.31 -6.22
CA VAL A 70 -7.68 -5.63 -5.74
C VAL A 70 -6.53 -5.80 -6.73
N GLU A 71 -6.29 -7.01 -7.23
CA GLU A 71 -5.23 -7.27 -8.21
C GLU A 71 -5.51 -6.55 -9.55
N ASP A 72 -6.75 -6.51 -10.01
CA ASP A 72 -7.17 -5.79 -11.21
C ASP A 72 -6.95 -4.28 -11.09
N VAL A 73 -7.30 -3.69 -9.93
CA VAL A 73 -7.07 -2.25 -9.68
C VAL A 73 -5.58 -1.94 -9.65
N LEU A 74 -4.76 -2.79 -9.02
CA LEU A 74 -3.30 -2.62 -9.00
C LEU A 74 -2.71 -2.72 -10.40
N ALA A 75 -3.13 -3.70 -11.19
CA ALA A 75 -2.70 -3.86 -12.58
C ALA A 75 -3.15 -2.69 -13.46
N ALA A 76 -4.40 -2.24 -13.34
CA ALA A 76 -4.94 -1.08 -14.07
C ALA A 76 -4.24 0.24 -13.68
N ALA A 77 -3.77 0.35 -12.44
CA ALA A 77 -2.92 1.44 -11.99
C ALA A 77 -1.48 1.37 -12.56
N GLY A 78 -1.14 0.32 -13.32
CA GLY A 78 0.18 0.08 -13.92
C GLY A 78 1.18 -0.53 -12.96
N CYS A 79 0.74 -1.07 -11.82
CA CYS A 79 1.62 -1.78 -10.91
C CYS A 79 2.03 -3.12 -11.52
N VAL A 80 3.26 -3.55 -11.24
CA VAL A 80 3.80 -4.83 -11.71
C VAL A 80 3.99 -5.79 -10.53
N ARG A 81 3.65 -7.06 -10.73
CA ARG A 81 3.83 -8.09 -9.70
C ARG A 81 5.31 -8.39 -9.53
N VAL A 82 5.77 -8.52 -8.28
CA VAL A 82 7.17 -8.83 -7.94
C VAL A 82 7.25 -10.03 -7.00
N VAL A 83 8.36 -10.78 -7.08
CA VAL A 83 8.60 -11.96 -6.23
C VAL A 83 9.39 -11.60 -4.97
N ALA A 84 10.30 -10.62 -5.08
CA ALA A 84 11.10 -10.11 -3.98
C ALA A 84 10.74 -8.64 -3.74
N PRO A 85 9.78 -8.33 -2.85
CA PRO A 85 9.39 -6.95 -2.60
C PRO A 85 10.51 -6.17 -1.90
N GLU A 86 10.64 -4.90 -2.27
CA GLU A 86 11.56 -3.93 -1.69
C GLU A 86 10.78 -2.84 -0.96
N ALA A 87 11.50 -2.00 -0.21
CA ALA A 87 10.90 -0.86 0.46
C ALA A 87 10.20 0.08 -0.54
N GLY A 88 8.93 0.38 -0.28
CA GLY A 88 8.06 1.13 -1.18
C GLY A 88 7.09 0.27 -2.01
N ASP A 89 7.32 -1.04 -2.11
CA ASP A 89 6.38 -1.95 -2.76
C ASP A 89 5.13 -2.17 -1.88
N VAL A 90 4.04 -2.57 -2.51
CA VAL A 90 2.73 -2.84 -1.90
C VAL A 90 2.55 -4.34 -1.71
N LEU A 91 2.13 -4.76 -0.53
CA LEU A 91 1.69 -6.13 -0.27
C LEU A 91 0.16 -6.21 -0.28
N VAL A 92 -0.36 -7.24 -0.96
CA VAL A 92 -1.73 -7.73 -0.80
C VAL A 92 -1.68 -8.89 0.19
N LEU A 93 -2.44 -8.76 1.27
CA LEU A 93 -2.40 -9.64 2.44
C LEU A 93 -3.79 -10.20 2.73
N ALA A 94 -3.84 -11.38 3.33
CA ALA A 94 -5.06 -11.96 3.90
C ALA A 94 -4.88 -12.19 5.41
N PRO A 95 -5.36 -11.25 6.26
CA PRO A 95 -5.37 -11.42 7.71
C PRO A 95 -6.33 -12.51 8.20
N ALA A 96 -7.32 -12.86 7.39
CA ALA A 96 -8.31 -13.89 7.66
C ALA A 96 -8.94 -14.36 6.33
N PRO A 97 -9.63 -15.51 6.29
CA PRO A 97 -10.37 -15.94 5.11
C PRO A 97 -11.32 -14.84 4.61
N ASN A 98 -11.35 -14.62 3.29
CA ASN A 98 -12.18 -13.60 2.64
C ASN A 98 -11.99 -12.18 3.19
N ARG A 99 -10.79 -11.84 3.69
CA ARG A 99 -10.40 -10.47 4.04
C ARG A 99 -9.13 -10.13 3.28
N ARG A 100 -9.14 -9.03 2.56
CA ARG A 100 -7.94 -8.50 1.91
C ARG A 100 -7.52 -7.21 2.58
N HIS A 101 -6.21 -7.03 2.65
CA HIS A 101 -5.58 -5.93 3.35
C HIS A 101 -4.35 -5.49 2.58
N LEU A 102 -4.09 -4.18 2.58
CA LEU A 102 -2.91 -3.62 1.92
C LEU A 102 -1.92 -3.06 2.92
N ALA A 103 -0.64 -3.23 2.62
CA ALA A 103 0.45 -2.64 3.38
C ALA A 103 1.57 -2.18 2.43
N VAL A 104 2.34 -1.18 2.85
CA VAL A 104 3.53 -0.72 2.10
C VAL A 104 4.78 -1.21 2.82
N VAL A 105 5.68 -1.85 2.10
CA VAL A 105 6.93 -2.39 2.63
C VAL A 105 7.86 -1.25 3.05
N THR A 106 8.50 -1.40 4.20
CA THR A 106 9.55 -0.49 4.67
C THR A 106 10.73 -1.29 5.21
N PRO A 107 11.90 -0.66 5.45
CA PRO A 107 13.02 -1.34 6.08
C PRO A 107 12.72 -1.91 7.48
N ALA A 108 11.63 -1.49 8.13
CA ALA A 108 11.22 -1.98 9.45
C ALA A 108 10.13 -3.08 9.40
N GLY A 109 9.72 -3.49 8.20
CA GLY A 109 8.61 -4.41 7.96
C GLY A 109 7.58 -3.79 7.03
N VAL A 110 6.45 -3.36 7.58
CA VAL A 110 5.34 -2.79 6.81
C VAL A 110 4.69 -1.59 7.51
N VAL A 111 4.18 -0.66 6.71
CA VAL A 111 3.26 0.40 7.15
C VAL A 111 1.85 0.09 6.64
N HIS A 112 0.86 0.11 7.54
CA HIS A 112 -0.53 -0.11 7.19
C HIS A 112 -1.50 0.53 8.19
N ALA A 113 -2.73 0.81 7.77
CA ALA A 113 -3.80 1.24 8.67
C ALA A 113 -4.45 0.02 9.33
N HIS A 114 -4.22 -0.17 10.63
CA HIS A 114 -4.65 -1.36 11.34
C HIS A 114 -6.00 -1.13 12.02
N ALA A 115 -7.04 -1.87 11.61
CA ALA A 115 -8.39 -1.71 12.14
C ALA A 115 -8.48 -2.01 13.65
N GLY A 116 -7.93 -3.15 14.11
CA GLY A 116 -7.91 -3.52 15.53
C GLY A 116 -7.17 -2.53 16.45
N ILE A 117 -6.06 -1.95 16.00
CA ILE A 117 -5.29 -0.94 16.75
C ILE A 117 -5.91 0.46 16.62
N GLY A 118 -6.67 0.72 15.55
CA GLY A 118 -7.38 1.99 15.33
C GLY A 118 -6.54 3.11 14.72
N ARG A 119 -5.37 2.80 14.14
CA ARG A 119 -4.47 3.80 13.51
C ARG A 119 -3.52 3.17 12.50
N VAL A 120 -2.82 4.02 11.74
CA VAL A 120 -1.65 3.64 10.93
C VAL A 120 -0.48 3.28 11.84
N VAL A 121 0.13 2.14 11.58
CA VAL A 121 1.27 1.60 12.35
C VAL A 121 2.40 1.21 11.40
N GLU A 122 3.62 1.19 11.92
CA GLU A 122 4.80 0.59 11.28
C GLU A 122 5.33 -0.53 12.19
N GLY A 123 5.68 -1.67 11.62
CA GLY A 123 6.25 -2.78 12.37
C GLY A 123 6.42 -4.04 11.53
N PRO A 124 6.86 -5.15 12.14
CA PRO A 124 6.92 -6.43 11.46
C PRO A 124 5.52 -6.83 10.95
N LEU A 125 5.48 -7.51 9.80
CA LEU A 125 4.26 -8.16 9.35
C LEU A 125 3.86 -9.23 10.37
N ASP A 126 2.57 -9.27 10.71
CA ASP A 126 2.02 -10.32 11.56
C ASP A 126 2.28 -11.69 10.91
N PRO A 127 2.96 -12.63 11.60
CA PRO A 127 3.31 -13.92 11.02
C PRO A 127 2.10 -14.79 10.67
N GLU A 128 0.91 -14.50 11.21
CA GLU A 128 -0.32 -15.22 10.87
C GLU A 128 -0.94 -14.73 9.54
N TRP A 129 -0.52 -13.58 9.02
CA TRP A 129 -1.09 -13.00 7.81
C TRP A 129 -0.45 -13.60 6.56
N ILE A 130 -1.31 -14.05 5.63
CA ILE A 130 -0.85 -14.64 4.37
C ILE A 130 -0.54 -13.54 3.35
N ILE A 131 0.63 -13.61 2.71
CA ILE A 131 0.97 -12.77 1.56
C ILE A 131 0.35 -13.40 0.31
N ILE A 132 -0.59 -12.68 -0.31
CA ILE A 132 -1.25 -13.07 -1.56
C ILE A 132 -0.41 -12.66 -2.77
N GLY A 133 0.16 -11.46 -2.71
CA GLY A 133 1.00 -10.93 -3.77
C GLY A 133 1.75 -9.67 -3.35
N ALA A 134 2.82 -9.36 -4.08
CA ALA A 134 3.57 -8.14 -3.95
C ALA A 134 3.57 -7.37 -5.27
N TRP A 135 3.44 -6.05 -5.18
CA TRP A 135 3.21 -5.18 -6.31
C TRP A 135 4.06 -3.93 -6.22
N ARG A 136 4.72 -3.62 -7.32
CA ARG A 136 5.60 -2.47 -7.47
C ARG A 136 4.89 -1.39 -8.27
N LEU A 137 4.88 -0.17 -7.73
CA LEU A 137 4.20 0.96 -8.35
C LEU A 137 4.80 1.29 -9.75
N PRO A 138 4.04 1.92 -10.66
CA PRO A 138 4.57 2.33 -11.96
C PRO A 138 5.82 3.18 -11.87
N GLY A 139 6.78 2.86 -12.75
CA GLY A 139 8.09 3.48 -12.73
C GLY A 139 8.85 3.21 -11.45
N ALA A 140 8.51 2.13 -10.73
CA ALA A 140 9.20 1.69 -9.54
C ALA A 140 10.25 0.57 -9.76
N TYR A 141 10.66 0.34 -11.01
CA TYR A 141 11.55 -0.74 -11.43
C TYR A 141 12.74 -0.22 -12.25
#